data_AF-A0A3N5GXZ4-F1
#
_entry.id   AF-A0A3N5GXZ4-F1
#
_cell.length_a   1.000
_cell.length_b   1.000
_cell.length_c   1.000
_cell.angle_alpha   90.00
_cell.angle_beta   90.00
_cell.angle_gamma   90.00
#
_symmetry.space_group_name_H-M   'P 1'
#
loop_
_entity.id
_entity.type
_entity.pdbx_description
1 polymer ?
#
loop_
_entity_poly.entity_id
_entity_poly.type
_entity_poly.pdbx_seq_one_letter_code
_entity_poly.pdbx_strand_id
1 'polypeptide(L)'
;AKSLLDEIGLKAGADGKRTFADGSPLQLVIETMYTTGILNDGVELVAEYWRAIGLDTKVEAMSRDVYWPRAIGNEVMIATWSTDRGLVPMIDPIYQFPFDDRSWMGPAFGVWYKSGGTAGEEPNAELKELMDLYNQYRGTVDPEEQLRLAKEIVRKTTTSLNVIQTAGMSPSPTIVKNNFMNVMDEHTSDWLIMTPGTMDPSHFWIDQSK
;
A
#
# COMPACT_ATOMS: atom_id res chain seq x y z
N ALA A 1 15.74 15.14 -4.69
CA ALA A 1 14.91 15.44 -3.50
C ALA A 1 14.96 16.92 -3.12
N LYS A 2 16.05 17.46 -2.57
CA LYS A 2 16.12 18.87 -2.11
C LYS A 2 15.71 19.89 -3.18
N SER A 3 16.24 19.77 -4.41
CA SER A 3 15.87 20.64 -5.55
C SER A 3 14.36 20.64 -5.83
N LEU A 4 13.74 19.46 -5.90
CA LEU A 4 12.30 19.32 -6.15
C LEU A 4 11.45 20.02 -5.08
N LEU A 5 11.86 19.92 -3.81
CA LEU A 5 11.19 20.62 -2.71
C LEU A 5 11.39 22.14 -2.81
N ASP A 6 12.56 22.60 -3.22
CA ASP A 6 12.84 24.03 -3.41
C ASP A 6 12.04 24.62 -4.59
N GLU A 7 11.87 23.84 -5.67
CA GLU A 7 11.09 24.19 -6.86
C GLU A 7 9.60 24.42 -6.56
N ILE A 8 9.03 23.68 -5.61
CA ILE A 8 7.65 23.87 -5.13
C ILE A 8 7.54 24.89 -3.98
N GLY A 9 8.62 25.62 -3.68
CA GLY A 9 8.61 26.71 -2.70
C GLY A 9 8.88 26.30 -1.25
N LEU A 10 9.11 25.02 -0.96
CA LEU A 10 9.37 24.52 0.40
C LEU A 10 10.84 24.68 0.81
N LYS A 11 11.45 25.84 0.61
CA LYS A 11 12.90 26.04 0.86
C LYS A 11 13.29 25.76 2.31
N ALA A 12 14.51 25.26 2.52
CA ALA A 12 15.06 25.09 3.86
C ALA A 12 15.33 26.46 4.52
N GLY A 13 14.87 26.63 5.74
CA GLY A 13 15.17 27.75 6.62
C GLY A 13 16.60 27.70 7.16
N ALA A 14 16.96 28.73 7.94
CA ALA A 14 18.30 28.85 8.52
C ALA A 14 18.64 27.73 9.52
N ASP A 15 17.63 27.12 10.13
CA ASP A 15 17.74 25.96 11.02
C ASP A 15 17.77 24.61 10.26
N GLY A 16 17.73 24.65 8.93
CA GLY A 16 17.70 23.48 8.06
C GLY A 16 16.32 22.83 7.89
N LYS A 17 15.27 23.35 8.55
CA LYS A 17 13.90 22.83 8.45
C LYS A 17 13.11 23.53 7.36
N ARG A 18 12.13 22.84 6.79
CA ARG A 18 11.19 23.38 5.79
C ARG A 18 9.90 23.79 6.49
N THR A 19 9.26 24.84 5.99
CA THR A 19 7.97 25.35 6.46
C THR A 19 7.02 25.54 5.28
N PHE A 20 5.73 25.64 5.54
CA PHE A 20 4.77 26.08 4.52
C PHE A 20 5.01 27.56 4.14
N ALA A 21 4.41 28.00 3.05
CA ALA A 21 4.56 29.36 2.53
C ALA A 21 4.05 30.45 3.49
N ASP A 22 3.12 30.10 4.38
CA ASP A 22 2.62 30.96 5.46
C ASP A 22 3.53 30.98 6.70
N GLY A 23 4.64 30.23 6.67
CA GLY A 23 5.60 30.10 7.77
C GLY A 23 5.22 29.07 8.83
N SER A 24 4.08 28.39 8.69
CA SER A 24 3.69 27.33 9.63
C SER A 24 4.59 26.09 9.50
N PRO A 25 4.77 25.31 10.58
CA PRO A 25 5.60 24.10 10.55
C PRO A 25 5.10 23.08 9.52
N LEU A 26 6.01 22.58 8.68
CA LEU A 26 5.74 21.43 7.79
C LEU A 26 6.01 20.13 8.56
N GLN A 27 4.99 19.63 9.26
CA GLN A 27 5.05 18.36 9.96
C GLN A 27 4.41 17.24 9.14
N LEU A 28 5.12 16.13 9.03
CA LEU A 28 4.67 14.88 8.42
C LEU A 28 4.60 13.80 9.49
N VAL A 29 3.46 13.10 9.59
CA VAL A 29 3.27 12.00 10.53
C VAL A 29 3.03 10.72 9.75
N ILE A 30 3.97 9.79 9.84
CA ILE A 30 3.84 8.44 9.29
C ILE A 30 3.21 7.56 10.35
N GLU A 31 2.02 7.06 10.08
CA GLU A 31 1.27 6.21 10.99
C GLU A 31 1.34 4.75 10.53
N THR A 32 1.64 3.85 11.47
CA THR A 32 1.91 2.45 11.12
C THR A 32 1.40 1.46 12.16
N MET A 33 1.07 0.26 11.69
CA MET A 33 0.80 -0.89 12.56
C MET A 33 2.04 -1.74 12.82
N TYR A 34 3.16 -1.43 12.17
CA TYR A 34 4.42 -2.13 12.39
C TYR A 34 5.03 -1.61 13.68
N THR A 35 4.93 -2.39 14.75
CA THR A 35 5.44 -1.97 16.06
C THR A 35 6.87 -2.46 16.32
N THR A 36 7.34 -3.46 15.56
CA THR A 36 8.69 -4.04 15.67
C THR A 36 9.13 -4.67 14.34
N GLY A 37 10.41 -4.97 14.22
CA GLY A 37 10.98 -5.74 13.11
C GLY A 37 11.22 -4.94 11.83
N ILE A 38 11.59 -5.64 10.76
CA ILE A 38 12.12 -5.04 9.53
C ILE A 38 11.20 -4.00 8.87
N LEU A 39 9.88 -4.17 8.97
CA LEU A 39 8.92 -3.21 8.41
C LEU A 39 8.90 -1.90 9.22
N ASN A 40 8.97 -1.99 10.55
CA ASN A 40 9.10 -0.80 11.41
C ASN A 40 10.44 -0.11 11.17
N ASP A 41 11.54 -0.86 11.10
CA ASP A 41 12.88 -0.31 10.84
C ASP A 41 12.92 0.40 9.48
N GLY A 42 12.25 -0.13 8.47
CA GLY A 42 12.10 0.50 7.16
C GLY A 42 11.36 1.84 7.22
N VAL A 43 10.28 1.92 8.01
CA VAL A 43 9.52 3.17 8.21
C VAL A 43 10.37 4.23 8.92
N GLU A 44 11.10 3.84 9.97
CA GLU A 44 12.01 4.74 10.69
C GLU A 44 13.14 5.26 9.80
N LEU A 45 13.68 4.41 8.93
CA LEU A 45 14.71 4.79 7.97
C LEU A 45 14.20 5.81 6.95
N VAL A 46 12.98 5.63 6.43
CA VAL A 46 12.32 6.62 5.56
C VAL A 46 12.18 7.96 6.29
N ALA A 47 11.71 7.93 7.54
CA ALA A 47 11.56 9.14 8.35
C ALA A 47 12.92 9.83 8.60
N GLU A 48 13.99 9.06 8.83
CA GLU A 48 15.35 9.59 8.96
C GLU A 48 15.81 10.30 7.67
N TYR A 49 15.62 9.67 6.51
CA TYR A 49 15.98 10.27 5.22
C TYR A 49 15.18 11.53 4.90
N TRP A 50 13.91 11.59 5.31
CA TRP A 50 13.09 12.79 5.16
C TRP A 50 13.54 13.91 6.11
N ARG A 51 13.88 13.58 7.37
CA ARG A 51 14.49 14.54 8.31
C ARG A 51 15.82 15.08 7.78
N ALA A 52 16.65 14.25 7.15
CA ALA A 52 17.94 14.66 6.56
C ALA A 52 17.81 15.68 5.41
N ILE A 53 16.62 15.84 4.83
CA ILE A 53 16.32 16.86 3.82
C ILE A 53 15.45 18.02 4.33
N GLY A 54 15.22 18.09 5.65
CA GLY A 54 14.56 19.20 6.32
C GLY A 54 13.05 19.03 6.55
N LEU A 55 12.49 17.84 6.32
CA LEU A 55 11.07 17.56 6.60
C LEU A 55 10.90 17.09 8.05
N ASP A 56 10.11 17.80 8.86
CA ASP A 56 9.82 17.39 10.24
C ASP A 56 8.92 16.15 10.25
N THR A 57 9.55 14.97 10.27
CA THR A 57 8.86 13.68 10.11
C THR A 57 8.86 12.88 11.41
N LYS A 58 7.67 12.47 11.84
CA LYS A 58 7.45 11.59 13.00
C LYS A 58 6.88 10.24 12.55
N VAL A 59 7.18 9.20 13.32
CA VAL A 59 6.58 7.87 13.17
C VAL A 59 5.71 7.60 14.39
N GLU A 60 4.45 7.24 14.16
CA GLU A 60 3.50 6.85 15.19
C GLU A 60 3.07 5.39 14.97
N ALA A 61 3.64 4.49 15.77
CA ALA A 61 3.31 3.08 15.75
C ALA A 61 2.16 2.78 16.73
N MET A 62 1.19 1.99 16.29
CA MET A 62 0.06 1.55 17.11
C MET A 62 -0.36 0.12 16.75
N SER A 63 -1.19 -0.51 17.58
CA SER A 63 -1.73 -1.83 17.24
C SER A 63 -2.60 -1.75 15.98
N ARG A 64 -2.68 -2.85 15.22
CA ARG A 64 -3.52 -2.92 14.01
C ARG A 64 -4.99 -2.59 14.28
N ASP A 65 -5.52 -2.98 15.45
CA ASP A 65 -6.91 -2.73 15.84
C ASP A 65 -7.20 -1.24 16.08
N VAL A 66 -6.18 -0.43 16.37
CA VAL A 66 -6.28 1.04 16.47
C VAL A 66 -5.97 1.69 15.13
N TYR A 67 -4.93 1.22 14.44
CA TYR A 67 -4.47 1.79 13.17
C TYR A 67 -5.51 1.65 12.06
N TRP A 68 -6.01 0.43 11.85
CA TRP A 68 -6.79 0.11 10.65
C TRP A 68 -8.11 0.90 10.56
N PRO A 69 -8.91 1.03 11.64
CA PRO A 69 -10.10 1.88 11.62
C PRO A 69 -9.80 3.35 11.27
N ARG A 70 -8.70 3.90 11.78
CA ARG A 70 -8.27 5.28 11.46
C ARG A 70 -7.81 5.43 10.01
N ALA A 71 -7.04 4.45 9.52
CA ALA A 71 -6.52 4.45 8.17
C ALA A 71 -7.65 4.42 7.12
N ILE A 72 -8.63 3.51 7.28
CA ILE A 72 -9.80 3.44 6.38
C ILE A 72 -10.84 4.55 6.68
N GLY A 73 -10.79 5.13 7.89
CA GLY A 73 -11.60 6.28 8.29
C GLY A 73 -11.12 7.62 7.72
N ASN A 74 -10.02 7.63 6.95
CA ASN A 74 -9.39 8.85 6.43
C ASN A 74 -8.91 9.80 7.55
N GLU A 75 -8.44 9.24 8.67
CA GLU A 75 -8.02 9.96 9.88
C GLU A 75 -6.51 9.91 10.13
N VAL A 76 -5.74 9.51 9.11
CA VAL A 76 -4.28 9.39 9.17
C VAL A 76 -3.63 10.29 8.12
N MET A 77 -2.44 10.81 8.40
CA MET A 77 -1.74 11.71 7.49
C MET A 77 -0.97 10.94 6.41
N ILE A 78 -0.11 10.01 6.82
CA ILE A 78 0.60 9.10 5.92
C ILE A 78 0.39 7.68 6.42
N ALA A 79 -0.48 6.96 5.74
CA ALA A 79 -0.72 5.55 5.98
C ALA A 79 0.43 4.69 5.45
N THR A 80 0.66 3.56 6.12
CA THR A 80 1.57 2.51 5.68
C THR A 80 0.84 1.18 5.49
N TRP A 81 1.20 0.47 4.43
CA TRP A 81 0.79 -0.90 4.16
C TRP A 81 1.81 -1.55 3.22
N SER A 82 1.84 -2.88 3.16
CA SER A 82 2.66 -3.60 2.18
C SER A 82 1.93 -3.70 0.83
N THR A 83 2.63 -3.47 -0.28
CA THR A 83 2.09 -3.77 -1.62
C THR A 83 2.19 -5.27 -1.92
N ASP A 84 1.16 -5.85 -2.53
CA ASP A 84 1.12 -7.29 -2.85
C ASP A 84 0.74 -7.55 -4.33
N ARG A 85 -0.51 -7.94 -4.64
CA ARG A 85 -1.10 -8.38 -5.92
C ARG A 85 -1.14 -7.29 -7.00
N GLY A 86 -0.26 -6.30 -6.93
CA GLY A 86 -0.22 -5.11 -7.76
C GLY A 86 0.09 -5.33 -9.25
N LEU A 87 0.38 -6.56 -9.68
CA LEU A 87 0.55 -6.89 -11.10
C LEU A 87 -0.73 -7.42 -11.77
N VAL A 88 -1.76 -7.79 -11.00
CA VAL A 88 -3.01 -8.35 -11.53
C VAL A 88 -4.19 -7.56 -10.96
N PRO A 89 -4.57 -6.43 -11.60
CA PRO A 89 -5.61 -5.52 -11.10
C PRO A 89 -6.95 -6.20 -10.79
N MET A 90 -7.31 -7.28 -11.47
CA MET A 90 -8.59 -7.98 -11.27
C MET A 90 -8.70 -8.69 -9.92
N ILE A 91 -7.58 -9.09 -9.32
CA ILE A 91 -7.60 -9.84 -8.06
C ILE A 91 -7.94 -8.91 -6.90
N ASP A 92 -7.29 -7.74 -6.85
CA ASP A 92 -7.52 -6.74 -5.83
C ASP A 92 -7.13 -5.34 -6.35
N PRO A 93 -8.08 -4.52 -6.82
CA PRO A 93 -7.79 -3.26 -7.51
C PRO A 93 -7.24 -2.17 -6.59
N ILE A 94 -7.35 -2.35 -5.27
CA ILE A 94 -6.90 -1.42 -4.23
C ILE A 94 -5.43 -1.00 -4.39
N TYR A 95 -4.59 -1.84 -5.00
CA TYR A 95 -3.17 -1.55 -5.25
C TYR A 95 -2.92 -0.70 -6.50
N GLN A 96 -3.95 -0.43 -7.30
CA GLN A 96 -3.86 0.37 -8.51
C GLN A 96 -4.38 1.79 -8.29
N PHE A 97 -5.48 1.92 -7.56
CA PHE A 97 -6.13 3.17 -7.20
C PHE A 97 -7.06 2.94 -6.00
N PRO A 98 -7.56 4.00 -5.34
CA PRO A 98 -8.57 3.84 -4.31
C PRO A 98 -9.88 3.27 -4.89
N PHE A 99 -10.11 1.98 -4.65
CA PHE A 99 -11.21 1.21 -5.25
C PHE A 99 -12.44 1.10 -4.33
N ASP A 100 -12.21 1.04 -3.02
CA ASP A 100 -13.26 1.00 -2.01
C ASP A 100 -12.81 1.67 -0.70
N ASP A 101 -13.67 1.63 0.32
CA ASP A 101 -13.43 2.18 1.64
C ASP A 101 -12.18 1.62 2.34
N ARG A 102 -11.68 0.44 1.96
CA ARG A 102 -10.47 -0.16 2.54
C ARG A 102 -9.18 0.44 1.98
N SER A 103 -9.29 1.30 0.98
CA SER A 103 -8.17 1.92 0.26
C SER A 103 -7.42 2.91 1.13
N TRP A 104 -6.53 2.40 1.99
CA TRP A 104 -5.74 3.17 2.97
C TRP A 104 -5.03 4.41 2.40
N MET A 105 -4.73 4.45 1.10
CA MET A 105 -4.05 5.56 0.41
C MET A 105 -4.99 6.73 0.04
N GLY A 106 -6.30 6.52 0.10
CA GLY A 106 -7.31 7.53 -0.21
C GLY A 106 -8.73 6.98 -0.01
N PRO A 107 -9.15 6.62 1.22
CA PRO A 107 -10.41 5.94 1.46
C PRO A 107 -11.63 6.72 0.94
N ALA A 108 -11.62 8.04 1.05
CA ALA A 108 -12.70 8.90 0.59
C ALA A 108 -12.89 8.82 -0.95
N PHE A 109 -11.80 8.72 -1.72
CA PHE A 109 -11.87 8.50 -3.17
C PHE A 109 -12.36 7.09 -3.50
N GLY A 110 -11.99 6.08 -2.70
CA GLY A 110 -12.49 4.72 -2.84
C GLY A 110 -13.99 4.61 -2.56
N VAL A 111 -14.50 5.29 -1.54
CA VAL A 111 -15.94 5.42 -1.27
C VAL A 111 -16.65 6.07 -2.45
N TRP A 112 -16.07 7.10 -3.05
CA TRP A 112 -16.63 7.75 -4.23
C TRP A 112 -16.75 6.81 -5.42
N TYR A 113 -15.69 6.08 -5.73
CA TYR A 113 -15.72 5.10 -6.82
C TYR A 113 -16.73 3.97 -6.56
N LYS A 114 -16.72 3.37 -5.38
CA LYS A 114 -17.62 2.27 -4.99
C LYS A 114 -19.10 2.69 -4.98
N SER A 115 -19.39 3.94 -4.61
CA SER A 115 -20.75 4.48 -4.52
C SER A 115 -21.27 5.06 -5.84
N GLY A 116 -20.47 5.04 -6.92
CA GLY A 116 -20.81 5.70 -8.18
C GLY A 116 -20.95 7.22 -8.05
N GLY A 117 -20.17 7.83 -7.14
CA GLY A 117 -20.14 9.27 -6.90
C GLY A 117 -21.22 9.81 -5.95
N THR A 118 -21.96 8.95 -5.25
CA THR A 118 -23.03 9.37 -4.32
C THR A 118 -22.55 9.65 -2.89
N ALA A 119 -21.33 9.22 -2.54
CA ALA A 119 -20.69 9.42 -1.25
C ALA A 119 -19.17 9.60 -1.44
N GLY A 120 -18.44 10.01 -0.39
CA GLY A 120 -16.99 10.17 -0.47
C GLY A 120 -16.55 11.48 -1.12
N GLU A 121 -15.30 11.53 -1.56
CA GLU A 121 -14.69 12.71 -2.20
C GLU A 121 -14.43 12.43 -3.68
N GLU A 122 -14.71 13.42 -4.53
CA GLU A 122 -14.45 13.29 -5.96
C GLU A 122 -12.93 13.27 -6.24
N PRO A 123 -12.40 12.21 -6.90
CA PRO A 123 -10.97 12.08 -7.13
C PRO A 123 -10.45 13.10 -8.15
N ASN A 124 -9.13 13.34 -8.10
CA ASN A 124 -8.44 14.13 -9.10
C ASN A 124 -8.48 13.44 -10.50
N ALA A 125 -8.10 14.18 -11.54
CA ALA A 125 -8.19 13.70 -12.92
C ALA A 125 -7.37 12.42 -13.18
N GLU A 126 -6.21 12.28 -12.53
CA GLU A 126 -5.32 11.13 -12.67
C GLU A 126 -5.91 9.85 -12.08
N LEU A 127 -6.49 9.93 -10.87
CA LEU A 127 -7.19 8.81 -10.26
C LEU A 127 -8.47 8.44 -11.01
N LYS A 128 -9.21 9.42 -11.53
CA LYS A 128 -10.37 9.16 -12.40
C LYS A 128 -10.00 8.40 -13.66
N GLU A 129 -8.89 8.77 -14.30
CA GLU A 129 -8.40 8.05 -15.49
C GLU A 129 -8.10 6.57 -15.16
N LEU A 130 -7.46 6.29 -14.02
CA LEU A 130 -7.21 4.91 -13.55
C LEU A 130 -8.53 4.16 -13.28
N MET A 131 -9.50 4.82 -12.67
CA MET A 131 -10.83 4.26 -12.40
C MET A 131 -11.58 3.91 -13.71
N ASP A 132 -11.51 4.78 -14.70
CA ASP A 132 -12.14 4.58 -16.02
C ASP A 132 -11.46 3.47 -16.82
N LEU A 133 -10.13 3.40 -16.78
CA LEU A 133 -9.38 2.28 -17.35
C LEU A 133 -9.75 0.96 -16.70
N TYR A 134 -9.91 0.94 -15.38
CA TYR A 134 -10.35 -0.26 -14.67
C TYR A 134 -11.80 -0.65 -15.02
N ASN A 135 -12.70 0.31 -15.22
CA ASN A 135 -14.05 0.06 -15.70
C ASN A 135 -14.07 -0.60 -17.09
N GLN A 136 -13.20 -0.16 -18.00
CA GLN A 136 -13.01 -0.80 -19.30
C GLN A 136 -12.40 -2.20 -19.16
N TYR A 137 -11.36 -2.33 -18.33
CA TYR A 137 -10.66 -3.59 -18.08
C TYR A 137 -11.58 -4.69 -17.57
N ARG A 138 -12.47 -4.37 -16.62
CA ARG A 138 -13.45 -5.33 -16.08
C ARG A 138 -14.64 -5.57 -17.01
N GLY A 139 -14.90 -4.67 -17.95
CA GLY A 139 -16.04 -4.72 -18.87
C GLY A 139 -15.73 -5.40 -20.21
N THR A 140 -14.45 -5.48 -20.61
CA THR A 140 -14.04 -6.15 -21.85
C THR A 140 -14.01 -7.68 -21.69
N VAL A 141 -14.36 -8.38 -22.76
CA VAL A 141 -14.28 -9.85 -22.88
C VAL A 141 -13.19 -10.29 -23.86
N ASP A 142 -12.54 -9.36 -24.55
CA ASP A 142 -11.40 -9.64 -25.43
C ASP A 142 -10.12 -9.77 -24.57
N PRO A 143 -9.47 -10.95 -24.54
CA PRO A 143 -8.27 -11.17 -23.74
C PRO A 143 -7.10 -10.26 -24.12
N GLU A 144 -6.93 -9.91 -25.39
CA GLU A 144 -5.81 -9.07 -25.82
C GLU A 144 -6.00 -7.63 -25.33
N GLU A 145 -7.22 -7.11 -25.45
CA GLU A 145 -7.58 -5.78 -24.95
C GLU A 145 -7.55 -5.73 -23.42
N GLN A 146 -8.02 -6.78 -22.74
CA GLN A 146 -7.95 -6.88 -21.28
C GLN A 146 -6.49 -6.83 -20.79
N LEU A 147 -5.58 -7.54 -21.47
CA LEU A 147 -4.16 -7.50 -21.15
C LEU A 147 -3.53 -6.12 -21.43
N ARG A 148 -3.92 -5.46 -22.52
CA ARG A 148 -3.46 -4.10 -22.84
C ARG A 148 -3.86 -3.11 -21.75
N LEU A 149 -5.13 -3.11 -21.35
CA LEU A 149 -5.65 -2.26 -20.29
C LEU A 149 -4.98 -2.56 -18.94
N ALA A 150 -4.78 -3.83 -18.58
CA ALA A 150 -4.08 -4.21 -17.35
C ALA A 150 -2.67 -3.62 -17.28
N LYS A 151 -1.88 -3.76 -18.37
CA LYS A 151 -0.53 -3.19 -18.46
C LYS A 151 -0.53 -1.67 -18.35
N GLU A 152 -1.52 -1.01 -18.95
CA GLU A 152 -1.67 0.44 -18.88
C GLU A 152 -1.98 0.93 -17.47
N ILE A 153 -2.91 0.26 -16.77
CA ILE A 153 -3.24 0.52 -15.36
C ILE A 153 -1.97 0.40 -14.50
N VAL A 154 -1.29 -0.76 -14.56
CA VAL A 154 -0.08 -1.01 -13.76
C VAL A 154 1.01 0.01 -14.06
N ARG A 155 1.22 0.34 -15.34
CA ARG A 155 2.20 1.38 -15.74
C ARG A 155 1.85 2.72 -15.10
N LYS A 156 0.60 3.18 -15.25
CA LYS A 156 0.15 4.48 -14.72
C LYS A 156 0.31 4.52 -13.21
N THR A 157 -0.28 3.56 -12.48
CA THR A 157 -0.14 3.45 -11.02
C THR A 157 1.32 3.53 -10.56
N THR A 158 2.22 2.82 -11.24
CA THR A 158 3.65 2.80 -10.89
C THR A 158 4.34 4.15 -11.14
N THR A 159 3.95 4.89 -12.19
CA THR A 159 4.57 6.17 -12.55
C THR A 159 3.96 7.39 -11.86
N SER A 160 2.71 7.29 -11.41
CA SER A 160 1.95 8.37 -10.75
C SER A 160 2.41 8.67 -9.32
N LEU A 161 3.03 7.68 -8.66
CA LEU A 161 3.52 7.80 -7.27
C LEU A 161 2.41 8.19 -6.25
N ASN A 162 1.16 7.82 -6.51
CA ASN A 162 0.06 7.91 -5.53
C ASN A 162 0.38 7.12 -4.24
N VAL A 163 1.26 6.13 -4.36
CA VAL A 163 1.91 5.41 -3.26
C VAL A 163 3.41 5.38 -3.52
N ILE A 164 4.21 5.68 -2.51
CA ILE A 164 5.67 5.59 -2.58
C ILE A 164 6.12 4.23 -2.06
N GLN A 165 6.56 3.35 -2.96
CA GLN A 165 7.08 2.02 -2.63
C GLN A 165 8.59 2.09 -2.33
N THR A 166 9.08 1.22 -1.44
CA THR A 166 10.49 1.18 -1.01
C THR A 166 11.22 -0.07 -1.54
N ALA A 167 11.04 -1.20 -0.87
CA ALA A 167 11.59 -2.50 -1.24
C ALA A 167 10.46 -3.54 -1.29
N GLY A 168 10.66 -4.59 -2.08
CA GLY A 168 9.68 -5.67 -2.26
C GLY A 168 10.35 -7.04 -2.37
N MET A 169 9.53 -8.07 -2.59
CA MET A 169 9.97 -9.46 -2.74
C MET A 169 10.72 -10.03 -1.53
N SER A 170 10.40 -9.56 -0.31
CA SER A 170 10.91 -10.18 0.92
C SER A 170 10.45 -11.65 1.00
N PRO A 171 11.36 -12.60 1.29
CA PRO A 171 10.99 -14.00 1.42
C PRO A 171 10.12 -14.22 2.67
N SER A 172 9.11 -15.10 2.55
CA SER A 172 8.21 -15.50 3.64
C SER A 172 8.43 -16.98 4.00
N PRO A 173 9.51 -17.33 4.71
CA PRO A 173 9.80 -18.71 5.07
C PRO A 173 8.81 -19.24 6.14
N THR A 174 8.40 -20.49 5.98
CA THR A 174 7.58 -21.22 6.95
C THR A 174 8.40 -22.35 7.56
N ILE A 175 8.30 -22.53 8.89
CA ILE A 175 8.97 -23.62 9.60
C ILE A 175 8.01 -24.78 9.76
N VAL A 176 8.42 -25.97 9.32
CA VAL A 176 7.65 -27.21 9.41
C VAL A 176 8.50 -28.28 10.09
N LYS A 177 7.91 -29.06 11.01
CA LYS A 177 8.62 -30.19 11.61
C LYS A 177 8.85 -31.29 10.59
N ASN A 178 9.96 -32.02 10.70
CA ASN A 178 10.31 -33.12 9.79
C ASN A 178 9.28 -34.28 9.73
N ASN A 179 8.43 -34.42 10.75
CA ASN A 179 7.37 -35.41 10.81
C ASN A 179 5.97 -34.82 10.54
N PHE A 180 5.87 -33.53 10.19
CA PHE A 180 4.63 -32.88 9.80
C PHE A 180 4.58 -32.84 8.26
N MET A 181 3.71 -33.67 7.70
CA MET A 181 3.72 -34.08 6.32
C MET A 181 2.60 -33.38 5.52
N ASN A 182 2.68 -33.48 4.19
CA ASN A 182 1.74 -32.86 3.23
C ASN A 182 1.71 -31.32 3.23
N VAL A 183 2.74 -30.65 3.76
CA VAL A 183 2.91 -29.21 3.56
C VAL A 183 3.62 -28.97 2.23
N MET A 184 3.11 -28.04 1.42
CA MET A 184 3.76 -27.68 0.15
C MET A 184 5.11 -26.99 0.39
N ASP A 185 6.15 -27.40 -0.35
CA ASP A 185 7.49 -26.80 -0.28
C ASP A 185 7.47 -25.34 -0.74
N GLU A 186 6.68 -25.03 -1.78
CA GLU A 186 6.48 -23.68 -2.31
C GLU A 186 5.00 -23.32 -2.29
N HIS A 187 4.69 -22.12 -1.80
CA HIS A 187 3.33 -21.59 -1.79
C HIS A 187 3.34 -20.06 -1.82
N THR A 188 2.26 -19.48 -2.30
CA THR A 188 2.02 -18.03 -2.16
C THR A 188 1.51 -17.73 -0.75
N SER A 189 2.11 -16.74 -0.09
CA SER A 189 1.59 -16.19 1.17
C SER A 189 0.75 -14.96 0.89
N ASP A 190 -0.55 -15.01 1.16
CA ASP A 190 -1.48 -13.93 0.87
C ASP A 190 -2.69 -13.94 1.82
N TRP A 191 -3.20 -12.76 2.14
CA TRP A 191 -4.41 -12.62 2.96
C TRP A 191 -5.66 -13.11 2.23
N LEU A 192 -5.77 -12.87 0.92
CA LEU A 192 -6.95 -13.22 0.13
C LEU A 192 -7.20 -14.73 0.09
N ILE A 193 -6.13 -15.52 0.10
CA ILE A 193 -6.19 -16.98 0.10
C ILE A 193 -6.09 -17.57 1.51
N MET A 194 -6.09 -16.70 2.52
CA MET A 194 -6.07 -17.05 3.94
C MET A 194 -4.95 -18.04 4.27
N THR A 195 -3.72 -17.79 3.79
CA THR A 195 -2.56 -18.68 4.01
C THR A 195 -2.51 -19.19 5.47
N PRO A 196 -2.45 -20.51 5.70
CA PRO A 196 -2.15 -21.60 4.76
C PRO A 196 -3.36 -22.19 3.99
N GLY A 197 -4.46 -21.47 3.80
CA GLY A 197 -5.70 -22.00 3.23
C GLY A 197 -5.56 -22.79 1.91
N THR A 198 -4.73 -22.32 0.97
CA THR A 198 -4.47 -23.02 -0.31
C THR A 198 -3.60 -24.27 -0.19
N MET A 199 -2.98 -24.49 0.96
CA MET A 199 -2.26 -25.75 1.26
C MET A 199 -3.19 -26.89 1.67
N ASP A 200 -4.48 -26.61 1.83
CA ASP A 200 -5.47 -27.54 2.36
C ASP A 200 -5.01 -28.22 3.66
N PRO A 201 -4.96 -27.46 4.78
CA PRO A 201 -4.46 -27.96 6.05
C PRO A 201 -5.17 -29.21 6.59
N SER A 202 -6.36 -29.52 6.06
CA SER A 202 -7.11 -30.74 6.41
C SER A 202 -6.41 -32.03 5.96
N HIS A 203 -5.50 -31.93 4.98
CA HIS A 203 -4.69 -33.04 4.49
C HIS A 203 -3.31 -33.13 5.15
N PHE A 204 -2.96 -32.22 6.06
CA PHE A 204 -1.74 -32.32 6.84
C PHE A 204 -1.82 -33.48 7.83
N TRP A 205 -0.72 -34.18 8.05
CA TRP A 205 -0.68 -35.31 8.98
C TRP A 205 0.68 -35.42 9.68
N ILE A 206 0.69 -36.10 10.82
CA ILE A 206 1.91 -36.34 11.60
C ILE A 206 2.34 -37.79 11.41
N ASP A 207 3.52 -37.98 10.84
CA ASP A 207 4.17 -39.28 10.74
C ASP A 207 4.61 -39.77 12.12
N GLN A 208 3.93 -40.81 12.62
CA GLN A 208 4.21 -41.40 13.93
C GLN A 208 5.46 -42.28 13.94
N SER A 209 6.05 -42.57 12.78
CA SER A 209 7.26 -43.39 12.67
C SER A 209 8.56 -42.58 12.83
N LYS A 210 8.47 -41.24 12.84
CA LYS A 210 9.59 -40.29 12.96
C LYS A 210 9.58 -39.51 14.27
#